data_AF-A0A438IGC9-F1
#
_entry.id   AF-A0A438IGC9-F1
#
_cell.length_a   1.000
_cell.length_b   1.000
_cell.length_c   1.000
_cell.angle_alpha   90.00
_cell.angle_beta   90.00
_cell.angle_gamma   90.00
#
_symmetry.space_group_name_H-M   'P 1'
#
loop_
_entity.id
_entity.type
_entity.pdbx_description
1 polymer ?
#
loop_
_entity_poly.entity_id
_entity_poly.type
_entity_poly.pdbx_seq_one_letter_code
_entity_poly.pdbx_strand_id
1 'polypeptide(L)'
;MASSFLSSGIIQPLPLRSPDKPQTLFDHLKTTSTFLGSTSKLRSVSLSKPNLPNPHRRSTVVAVSDVLKEKKTKSAASSSQLLITREEGLELYEDMVLGRAFEDMCAQMYYRGKMFGFVHLYNGQEAVSTGFIKLLKKEDCVVSTYRDHVHALSKGVPARAVMSELFGKATGCCRGQGHSGCHRAAFTSKYKREVLKEDCDEVTLAFFGDGTCNNGQFFECLNMASLWKLPIVFVVENNLWAIGMSHLRATSDPEIWKKGPAFGMPGFHVDGMDVLKVREVAKEAIQRARRGEGPTLVECETYRFRGHSLADPDELRDPAEKAHYAARDPITALKKYIFDNKLASEAELKAIEKKIDEVVEESVEFADASPPPPRSQLLENVFADPKGFGIGPDGSYRCEDPKFTEGTADV
;
A
#
# COMPACT_ATOMS: atom_id res chain seq x y z
N MET A 1 9.95 8.73 2.00
CA MET A 1 10.42 10.12 1.95
C MET A 1 11.77 10.16 1.25
N ALA A 2 11.89 11.04 0.24
CA ALA A 2 13.08 11.63 -0.41
C ALA A 2 12.90 11.66 -1.94
N SER A 3 12.11 12.63 -2.40
CA SER A 3 12.08 13.08 -3.79
C SER A 3 12.96 14.33 -3.90
N SER A 4 14.17 14.17 -4.42
CA SER A 4 15.03 15.29 -4.81
C SER A 4 15.14 15.32 -6.34
N PHE A 5 14.58 16.35 -6.95
CA PHE A 5 14.73 16.65 -8.37
C PHE A 5 16.18 17.08 -8.66
N LEU A 6 16.81 16.47 -9.66
CA LEU A 6 17.99 17.03 -10.32
C LEU A 6 17.66 17.15 -11.82
N SER A 7 17.67 18.41 -12.27
CA SER A 7 17.57 18.83 -13.66
C SER A 7 18.81 18.34 -14.42
N SER A 8 18.61 17.60 -15.51
CA SER A 8 19.68 17.21 -16.44
C SER A 8 19.92 18.33 -17.46
N GLY A 9 20.79 19.27 -17.11
CA GLY A 9 21.43 20.18 -18.07
C GLY A 9 22.70 19.54 -18.65
N ILE A 10 22.78 19.46 -19.97
CA ILE A 10 23.93 18.96 -20.72
C ILE A 10 25.09 19.95 -20.56
N ILE A 11 26.17 19.55 -19.88
CA ILE A 11 27.45 20.26 -19.85
C ILE A 11 28.52 19.37 -20.49
N GLN A 12 29.20 19.88 -21.52
CA GLN A 12 30.28 19.22 -22.24
C GLN A 12 31.49 18.93 -21.31
N PRO A 13 32.22 17.82 -21.52
CA PRO A 13 33.36 17.45 -20.68
C PRO A 13 34.64 18.22 -21.08
N LEU A 14 35.25 18.92 -20.10
CA LEU A 14 36.64 19.37 -20.15
C LEU A 14 37.58 18.20 -19.79
N PRO A 15 38.78 18.08 -20.40
CA PRO A 15 39.60 16.89 -20.29
C PRO A 15 40.40 16.79 -18.97
N LEU A 16 40.45 15.58 -18.44
CA LEU A 16 41.23 15.16 -17.28
C LEU A 16 42.75 15.19 -17.57
N ARG A 17 43.50 15.87 -16.71
CA ARG A 17 44.98 15.79 -16.64
C ARG A 17 45.34 14.70 -15.61
N SER A 18 46.28 13.84 -15.98
CA SER A 18 46.79 12.70 -15.20
C SER A 18 47.48 13.10 -13.87
N PRO A 19 47.48 12.23 -12.84
CA PRO A 19 48.08 12.54 -11.54
C PRO A 19 49.54 12.08 -11.44
N ASP A 20 50.37 12.93 -10.82
CA ASP A 20 51.66 12.54 -10.25
C ASP A 20 51.48 11.99 -8.82
N LYS A 21 52.44 11.15 -8.43
CA LYS A 21 52.52 10.21 -7.29
C LYS A 21 52.46 10.81 -5.85
N PRO A 22 52.30 9.96 -4.81
CA PRO A 22 51.63 10.32 -3.55
C PRO A 22 52.56 10.84 -2.46
N GLN A 23 52.04 11.66 -1.54
CA GLN A 23 52.66 11.96 -0.26
C GLN A 23 51.77 11.53 0.90
N THR A 24 52.39 10.75 1.77
CA THR A 24 51.89 10.11 2.98
C THR A 24 51.63 11.12 4.10
N LEU A 25 50.45 11.07 4.71
CA LEU A 25 50.10 11.90 5.87
C LEU A 25 49.32 11.07 6.90
N PHE A 26 49.97 10.03 7.43
CA PHE A 26 49.59 9.38 8.68
C PHE A 26 50.84 8.80 9.32
N ASP A 27 51.57 9.64 10.05
CA ASP A 27 52.49 9.19 11.09
C ASP A 27 52.50 10.26 12.17
N HIS A 28 51.80 9.98 13.26
CA HIS A 28 52.16 10.30 14.65
C HIS A 28 50.90 10.18 15.52
N LEU A 29 50.81 9.09 16.28
CA LEU A 29 50.53 9.06 17.73
C LEU A 29 50.31 7.59 18.16
N LYS A 30 51.41 6.95 18.58
CA LYS A 30 51.43 5.75 19.41
C LYS A 30 51.83 6.17 20.82
N THR A 31 51.00 5.84 21.81
CA THR A 31 51.35 5.38 23.19
C THR A 31 50.03 5.00 23.89
N THR A 32 49.68 3.72 23.94
CA THR A 32 49.82 2.76 25.07
C THR A 32 48.94 3.05 26.30
N SER A 33 47.94 2.20 26.52
CA SER A 33 47.65 1.62 27.85
C SER A 33 46.80 0.35 27.71
N THR A 34 47.41 -0.76 28.08
CA THR A 34 46.83 -2.10 28.30
C THR A 34 45.99 -2.15 29.57
N PHE A 35 44.88 -2.87 29.57
CA PHE A 35 44.41 -3.56 30.78
C PHE A 35 43.67 -4.85 30.41
N LEU A 36 44.30 -5.98 30.73
CA LEU A 36 43.79 -7.34 30.60
C LEU A 36 43.74 -7.94 32.00
N GLY A 37 42.67 -8.67 32.31
CA GLY A 37 42.72 -9.81 33.22
C GLY A 37 41.91 -9.68 34.49
N SER A 38 40.86 -10.49 34.61
CA SER A 38 40.84 -11.50 35.67
C SER A 38 39.83 -12.60 35.35
N THR A 39 40.33 -13.82 35.30
CA THR A 39 39.59 -15.08 35.25
C THR A 39 39.43 -15.61 36.67
N SER A 40 38.21 -15.95 37.07
CA SER A 40 37.96 -16.80 38.24
C SER A 40 36.80 -17.75 37.98
N LYS A 41 37.12 -19.04 38.01
CA LYS A 41 36.17 -20.17 38.13
C LYS A 41 35.53 -20.22 39.53
N LEU A 42 34.46 -21.02 39.63
CA LEU A 42 33.67 -21.46 40.81
C LEU A 42 32.35 -20.66 40.93
N ARG A 43 31.16 -21.22 41.17
CA ARG A 43 30.71 -22.57 41.56
C ARG A 43 29.20 -22.65 41.29
N SER A 44 28.68 -23.84 40.99
CA SER A 44 27.24 -24.13 40.99
C SER A 44 26.65 -23.93 42.39
N VAL A 45 25.55 -23.16 42.50
CA VAL A 45 24.68 -23.16 43.69
C VAL A 45 23.23 -23.20 43.23
N SER A 46 22.52 -24.22 43.70
CA SER A 46 21.07 -24.42 43.64
C SER A 46 20.40 -23.76 44.85
N LEU A 47 19.07 -23.60 44.77
CA LEU A 47 18.09 -23.04 45.75
C LEU A 47 17.93 -21.51 45.65
N SER A 48 16.73 -20.91 45.67
CA SER A 48 15.36 -21.36 45.96
C SER A 48 14.37 -20.28 45.48
N LYS A 49 13.13 -20.67 45.16
CA LYS A 49 12.00 -19.76 44.86
C LYS A 49 11.71 -18.77 46.01
N PRO A 50 11.07 -17.64 45.68
CA PRO A 50 9.87 -17.26 46.41
C PRO A 50 8.66 -17.07 45.49
N ASN A 51 7.57 -17.72 45.90
CA ASN A 51 6.17 -17.48 45.52
C ASN A 51 5.71 -16.17 46.20
N LEU A 52 5.01 -15.21 45.58
CA LEU A 52 3.54 -15.08 45.39
C LEU A 52 3.20 -13.59 45.05
N PRO A 53 1.95 -13.21 44.70
CA PRO A 53 1.40 -13.05 43.34
C PRO A 53 1.14 -11.59 42.92
N ASN A 54 0.91 -11.33 41.63
CA ASN A 54 0.09 -10.19 41.21
C ASN A 54 -0.75 -10.57 39.96
N PRO A 55 -2.09 -10.42 39.99
CA PRO A 55 -2.96 -10.81 38.89
C PRO A 55 -3.10 -9.66 37.87
N HIS A 56 -3.49 -10.01 36.64
CA HIS A 56 -3.86 -9.11 35.53
C HIS A 56 -2.74 -8.54 34.65
N ARG A 57 -2.18 -9.39 33.79
CA ARG A 57 -2.11 -9.14 32.34
C ARG A 57 -1.64 -10.40 31.63
N ARG A 58 -2.58 -11.31 31.33
CA ARG A 58 -2.37 -12.29 30.26
C ARG A 58 -2.90 -11.64 28.98
N SER A 59 -1.99 -11.21 28.13
CA SER A 59 -2.28 -11.09 26.70
C SER A 59 -2.50 -12.52 26.22
N THR A 60 -3.76 -12.90 26.04
CA THR A 60 -4.11 -14.11 25.31
C THR A 60 -3.94 -13.82 23.83
N VAL A 61 -2.90 -14.40 23.24
CA VAL A 61 -2.82 -14.62 21.80
C VAL A 61 -4.03 -15.46 21.44
N VAL A 62 -4.96 -14.89 20.67
CA VAL A 62 -6.11 -15.63 20.16
C VAL A 62 -5.81 -15.94 18.70
N ALA A 63 -5.39 -17.18 18.43
CA ALA A 63 -5.47 -17.73 17.09
C ALA A 63 -6.95 -17.81 16.69
N VAL A 64 -7.28 -17.50 15.44
CA VAL A 64 -8.66 -17.44 14.89
C VAL A 64 -9.50 -18.69 15.22
N SER A 65 -8.84 -19.83 15.46
CA SER A 65 -9.45 -21.09 15.89
C SER A 65 -10.10 -21.09 17.28
N ASP A 66 -9.74 -20.18 18.19
CA ASP A 66 -10.20 -20.23 19.59
C ASP A 66 -11.45 -19.37 19.87
N VAL A 67 -11.78 -18.41 19.01
CA VAL A 67 -13.04 -17.64 19.12
C VAL A 67 -14.26 -18.47 18.70
N LEU A 68 -14.06 -19.53 17.91
CA LEU A 68 -15.15 -20.28 17.28
C LEU A 68 -15.60 -21.54 18.02
N LYS A 69 -14.95 -21.92 19.13
CA LYS A 69 -15.22 -23.22 19.81
C LYS A 69 -16.33 -23.19 20.86
N GLU A 70 -16.74 -22.03 21.39
CA GLU A 70 -17.74 -21.99 22.47
C GLU A 70 -19.21 -22.08 22.00
N LYS A 71 -19.49 -22.13 20.69
CA LYS A 71 -20.87 -22.13 20.16
C LYS A 71 -21.28 -23.34 19.30
N LYS A 72 -20.63 -24.50 19.44
CA LYS A 72 -21.11 -25.75 18.80
C LYS A 72 -21.57 -26.78 19.83
N THR A 73 -22.76 -26.57 20.37
CA THR A 73 -23.62 -27.68 20.78
C THR A 73 -24.18 -28.36 19.53
N LYS A 74 -23.89 -29.66 19.43
CA LYS A 74 -24.27 -30.64 18.40
C LYS A 74 -25.59 -30.37 17.65
N SER A 75 -25.50 -30.19 16.34
CA SER A 75 -26.53 -30.62 15.38
C SER A 75 -25.91 -31.10 14.08
N ALA A 76 -26.56 -32.09 13.47
CA ALA A 76 -26.08 -32.99 12.44
C ALA A 76 -25.98 -32.40 11.02
N ALA A 77 -25.20 -33.10 10.18
CA ALA A 77 -25.10 -33.01 8.71
C ALA A 77 -24.69 -31.65 8.12
N SER A 78 -23.39 -31.46 7.86
CA SER A 78 -22.88 -30.27 7.17
C SER A 78 -23.12 -30.39 5.66
N SER A 79 -24.16 -29.73 5.16
CA SER A 79 -24.09 -29.12 3.83
C SER A 79 -22.82 -28.28 3.77
N SER A 80 -22.06 -28.35 2.69
CA SER A 80 -20.90 -27.47 2.46
C SER A 80 -21.36 -26.02 2.49
N GLN A 81 -21.06 -25.31 3.57
CA GLN A 81 -21.41 -23.90 3.70
C GLN A 81 -20.46 -23.11 2.80
N LEU A 82 -21.00 -22.57 1.70
CA LEU A 82 -20.24 -21.73 0.77
C LEU A 82 -19.66 -20.52 1.49
N LEU A 83 -18.39 -20.18 1.22
CA LEU A 83 -17.70 -19.02 1.82
C LEU A 83 -18.19 -17.67 1.27
N ILE A 84 -18.70 -17.67 0.04
CA ILE A 84 -19.21 -16.51 -0.69
C ILE A 84 -20.40 -16.91 -1.55
N THR A 85 -21.27 -15.95 -1.87
CA THR A 85 -22.33 -16.16 -2.86
C THR A 85 -21.77 -16.17 -4.29
N ARG A 86 -22.60 -16.56 -5.26
CA ARG A 86 -22.26 -16.47 -6.68
C ARG A 86 -21.96 -15.02 -7.09
N GLU A 87 -22.79 -14.09 -6.65
CA GLU A 87 -22.69 -12.66 -6.98
C GLU A 87 -21.39 -12.07 -6.40
N GLU A 88 -21.08 -12.38 -5.14
CA GLU A 88 -19.79 -12.00 -4.53
C GLU A 88 -18.62 -12.62 -5.30
N GLY A 89 -18.71 -13.89 -5.70
CA GLY A 89 -17.65 -14.56 -6.46
C GLY A 89 -17.36 -13.91 -7.81
N LEU A 90 -18.41 -13.54 -8.55
CA LEU A 90 -18.27 -12.85 -9.83
C LEU A 90 -17.74 -11.43 -9.67
N GLU A 91 -18.18 -10.69 -8.65
CA GLU A 91 -17.68 -9.33 -8.35
C GLU A 91 -16.19 -9.35 -8.01
N LEU A 92 -15.76 -10.26 -7.13
CA LEU A 92 -14.35 -10.40 -6.75
C LEU A 92 -13.49 -10.81 -7.97
N TYR A 93 -14.00 -11.71 -8.81
CA TYR A 93 -13.28 -12.14 -10.02
C TYR A 93 -13.15 -11.00 -11.03
N GLU A 94 -14.23 -10.28 -11.33
CA GLU A 94 -14.22 -9.13 -12.24
C GLU A 94 -13.23 -8.06 -11.77
N ASP A 95 -13.21 -7.74 -10.47
CA ASP A 95 -12.31 -6.74 -9.93
C ASP A 95 -10.83 -7.14 -10.01
N MET A 96 -10.50 -8.38 -9.65
CA MET A 96 -9.12 -8.85 -9.70
C MET A 96 -8.60 -8.97 -11.14
N VAL A 97 -9.45 -9.45 -12.06
CA VAL A 97 -9.08 -9.53 -13.49
C VAL A 97 -8.92 -8.13 -14.09
N LEU A 98 -9.79 -7.18 -13.73
CA LEU A 98 -9.65 -5.79 -14.16
C LEU A 98 -8.33 -5.20 -13.67
N GLY A 99 -7.99 -5.40 -12.40
CA GLY A 99 -6.71 -5.00 -11.83
C GLY A 99 -5.54 -5.58 -12.61
N ARG A 100 -5.50 -6.90 -12.83
CA ARG A 100 -4.42 -7.56 -13.58
C ARG A 100 -4.28 -7.05 -15.01
N ALA A 101 -5.39 -7.02 -15.76
CA ALA A 101 -5.39 -6.60 -17.16
C ALA A 101 -4.96 -5.14 -17.32
N PHE A 102 -5.44 -4.25 -16.43
CA PHE A 102 -5.05 -2.86 -16.42
C PHE A 102 -3.54 -2.68 -16.16
N GLU A 103 -2.98 -3.40 -15.17
CA GLU A 103 -1.56 -3.32 -14.83
C GLU A 103 -0.66 -3.86 -15.96
N ASP A 104 -1.06 -4.96 -16.61
CA ASP A 104 -0.34 -5.50 -17.76
C ASP A 104 -0.42 -4.53 -18.97
N MET A 105 -1.54 -3.84 -19.16
CA MET A 105 -1.66 -2.79 -20.17
C MET A 105 -0.76 -1.58 -19.83
N CYS A 106 -0.69 -1.18 -18.55
CA CYS A 106 0.23 -0.12 -18.11
C CYS A 106 1.68 -0.48 -18.44
N ALA A 107 2.09 -1.72 -18.20
CA ALA A 107 3.42 -2.20 -18.58
C ALA A 107 3.67 -2.05 -20.09
N GLN A 108 2.70 -2.46 -20.92
CA GLN A 108 2.80 -2.32 -22.38
C GLN A 108 2.93 -0.86 -22.81
N MET A 109 2.12 0.03 -22.24
CA MET A 109 2.12 1.46 -22.60
C MET A 109 3.40 2.16 -22.15
N TYR A 110 3.96 1.78 -21.00
CA TYR A 110 5.26 2.27 -20.56
C TYR A 110 6.37 1.89 -21.55
N TYR A 111 6.44 0.63 -21.99
CA TYR A 111 7.44 0.22 -22.99
C TYR A 111 7.22 0.86 -24.37
N ARG A 112 6.00 1.29 -24.69
CA ARG A 112 5.67 2.08 -25.88
C ARG A 112 5.96 3.58 -25.71
N GLY A 113 6.50 4.01 -24.57
CA GLY A 113 6.83 5.41 -24.29
C GLY A 113 5.61 6.32 -24.12
N LYS A 114 4.45 5.76 -23.75
CA LYS A 114 3.21 6.52 -23.49
C LYS A 114 3.09 6.99 -22.03
N MET A 115 3.76 6.30 -21.12
CA MET A 115 3.82 6.65 -19.70
C MET A 115 5.23 7.08 -19.33
N PHE A 116 5.35 8.11 -18.50
CA PHE A 116 6.63 8.68 -18.10
C PHE A 116 6.77 8.70 -16.58
N GLY A 117 8.01 8.66 -16.09
CA GLY A 117 8.29 8.67 -14.66
C GLY A 117 8.15 7.29 -14.02
N PHE A 118 7.62 7.26 -12.80
CA PHE A 118 7.59 6.04 -11.99
C PHE A 118 6.27 5.29 -12.13
N VAL A 119 6.31 4.06 -12.63
CA VAL A 119 5.16 3.16 -12.72
C VAL A 119 5.41 1.94 -11.83
N HIS A 120 4.58 1.76 -10.80
CA HIS A 120 4.69 0.68 -9.83
C HIS A 120 3.49 -0.26 -9.98
N LEU A 121 3.75 -1.49 -10.45
CA LEU A 121 2.67 -2.38 -10.84
C LEU A 121 2.15 -3.26 -9.69
N TYR A 122 0.85 -3.34 -9.49
CA TYR A 122 0.20 -4.07 -8.40
C TYR A 122 0.06 -5.58 -8.66
N ASN A 123 0.46 -6.04 -9.84
CA ASN A 123 0.24 -7.41 -10.29
C ASN A 123 0.76 -8.48 -9.31
N GLY A 124 -0.14 -9.42 -8.95
CA GLY A 124 0.08 -10.49 -7.98
C GLY A 124 -0.50 -10.22 -6.59
N GLN A 125 -0.93 -8.99 -6.30
CA GLN A 125 -1.46 -8.58 -4.99
C GLN A 125 -2.98 -8.35 -5.00
N GLU A 126 -3.68 -8.68 -6.09
CA GLU A 126 -5.08 -8.30 -6.32
C GLU A 126 -6.04 -8.80 -5.24
N ALA A 127 -5.76 -9.97 -4.65
CA ALA A 127 -6.55 -10.50 -3.54
C ALA A 127 -6.61 -9.56 -2.33
N VAL A 128 -5.54 -8.79 -2.08
CA VAL A 128 -5.47 -7.87 -0.94
C VAL A 128 -6.39 -6.68 -1.19
N SER A 129 -6.19 -5.93 -2.27
CA SER A 129 -7.03 -4.78 -2.62
C SER A 129 -8.50 -5.16 -2.73
N THR A 130 -8.82 -6.20 -3.50
CA THR A 130 -10.19 -6.63 -3.77
C THR A 130 -10.89 -7.14 -2.51
N GLY A 131 -10.19 -7.96 -1.70
CA GLY A 131 -10.73 -8.55 -0.48
C GLY A 131 -11.17 -7.51 0.55
N PHE A 132 -10.50 -6.36 0.61
CA PHE A 132 -10.83 -5.25 1.48
C PHE A 132 -11.79 -4.23 0.85
N ILE A 133 -11.49 -3.74 -0.35
CA ILE A 133 -12.18 -2.58 -0.93
C ILE A 133 -13.62 -2.94 -1.34
N LYS A 134 -13.89 -4.18 -1.77
CA LYS A 134 -15.25 -4.66 -2.09
C LYS A 134 -16.12 -4.96 -0.88
N LEU A 135 -15.68 -4.58 0.32
CA LEU A 135 -16.51 -4.56 1.53
C LEU A 135 -16.88 -3.13 1.96
N LEU A 136 -16.29 -2.12 1.32
CA LEU A 136 -16.47 -0.73 1.71
C LEU A 136 -17.79 -0.17 1.18
N LYS A 137 -18.37 0.75 1.96
CA LYS A 137 -19.41 1.66 1.49
C LYS A 137 -18.78 2.73 0.59
N LYS A 138 -19.63 3.49 -0.12
CA LYS A 138 -19.16 4.57 -0.99
C LYS A 138 -18.45 5.66 -0.19
N GLU A 139 -18.93 5.95 1.01
CA GLU A 139 -18.46 7.00 1.93
C GLU A 139 -17.17 6.64 2.67
N ASP A 140 -16.86 5.33 2.77
CA ASP A 140 -15.61 4.87 3.36
C ASP A 140 -14.42 5.31 2.51
N CYS A 141 -13.28 5.57 3.17
CA CYS A 141 -12.08 6.12 2.55
C CYS A 141 -10.99 5.07 2.36
N VAL A 142 -10.23 5.20 1.27
CA VAL A 142 -9.03 4.41 1.00
C VAL A 142 -7.85 5.33 0.89
N VAL A 143 -6.75 4.94 1.52
CA VAL A 143 -5.47 5.64 1.51
C VAL A 143 -4.43 4.63 1.11
N SER A 144 -3.57 5.00 0.17
CA SER A 144 -2.58 4.10 -0.39
C SER A 144 -1.22 4.79 -0.47
N THR A 145 -0.19 3.98 -0.71
CA THR A 145 1.12 4.48 -1.17
C THR A 145 1.12 4.58 -2.70
N TYR A 146 2.29 4.56 -3.34
CA TYR A 146 2.48 4.77 -4.79
C TYR A 146 2.11 3.57 -5.68
N ARG A 147 1.62 2.47 -5.11
CA ARG A 147 1.24 1.24 -5.85
C ARG A 147 -0.27 1.04 -5.74
N ASP A 148 -1.04 1.98 -6.25
CA ASP A 148 -2.45 2.16 -5.88
C ASP A 148 -3.43 2.18 -7.05
N HIS A 149 -2.98 1.89 -8.27
CA HIS A 149 -3.84 1.88 -9.45
C HIS A 149 -5.05 0.95 -9.23
N VAL A 150 -4.80 -0.28 -8.77
CA VAL A 150 -5.86 -1.26 -8.48
C VAL A 150 -6.73 -0.79 -7.31
N HIS A 151 -6.19 -0.06 -6.33
CA HIS A 151 -7.02 0.50 -5.25
C HIS A 151 -8.02 1.53 -5.78
N ALA A 152 -7.58 2.39 -6.71
CA ALA A 152 -8.45 3.36 -7.37
C ALA A 152 -9.54 2.66 -8.20
N LEU A 153 -9.17 1.65 -9.00
CA LEU A 153 -10.11 0.85 -9.79
C LEU A 153 -11.12 0.13 -8.89
N SER A 154 -10.65 -0.58 -7.85
CA SER A 154 -11.51 -1.30 -6.91
C SER A 154 -12.48 -0.36 -6.18
N LYS A 155 -12.08 0.88 -5.91
CA LYS A 155 -12.91 1.92 -5.27
C LYS A 155 -13.87 2.62 -6.26
N GLY A 156 -13.80 2.27 -7.54
CA GLY A 156 -14.75 2.69 -8.58
C GLY A 156 -14.29 3.88 -9.42
N VAL A 157 -13.00 4.25 -9.37
CA VAL A 157 -12.45 5.23 -10.32
C VAL A 157 -12.43 4.60 -11.71
N PRO A 158 -13.00 5.24 -12.75
CA PRO A 158 -13.04 4.66 -14.09
C PRO A 158 -11.64 4.40 -14.66
N ALA A 159 -11.44 3.24 -15.29
CA ALA A 159 -10.14 2.85 -15.88
C ALA A 159 -9.57 3.92 -16.82
N ARG A 160 -10.39 4.51 -17.69
CA ARG A 160 -10.01 5.63 -18.57
C ARG A 160 -9.47 6.86 -17.84
N ALA A 161 -9.96 7.16 -16.64
CA ALA A 161 -9.48 8.29 -15.84
C ALA A 161 -8.13 7.95 -15.18
N VAL A 162 -7.94 6.71 -14.72
CA VAL A 162 -6.66 6.23 -14.19
C VAL A 162 -5.61 6.19 -15.31
N MET A 163 -5.95 5.64 -16.48
CA MET A 163 -5.07 5.57 -17.65
C MET A 163 -4.68 6.98 -18.14
N SER A 164 -5.65 7.91 -18.18
CA SER A 164 -5.40 9.31 -18.54
C SER A 164 -4.46 10.00 -17.57
N GLU A 165 -4.55 9.72 -16.27
CA GLU A 165 -3.61 10.26 -15.28
C GLU A 165 -2.19 9.72 -15.51
N LEU A 166 -2.04 8.42 -15.78
CA LEU A 166 -0.74 7.80 -16.09
C LEU A 166 -0.13 8.31 -17.40
N PHE A 167 -0.97 8.78 -18.34
CA PHE A 167 -0.54 9.43 -19.57
C PHE A 167 -0.29 10.94 -19.39
N GLY A 168 -0.50 11.49 -18.18
CA GLY A 168 -0.34 12.91 -17.89
C GLY A 168 -1.35 13.80 -18.61
N LYS A 169 -2.60 13.34 -18.76
CA LYS A 169 -3.66 14.04 -19.49
C LYS A 169 -4.57 14.84 -18.57
N ALA A 170 -5.18 15.90 -19.12
CA ALA A 170 -6.10 16.77 -18.37
C ALA A 170 -7.37 16.04 -17.87
N THR A 171 -7.72 14.93 -18.54
CA THR A 171 -8.85 14.05 -18.22
C THR A 171 -8.51 12.99 -17.17
N GLY A 172 -7.28 12.99 -16.64
CA GLY A 172 -6.87 12.17 -15.52
C GLY A 172 -7.67 12.45 -14.25
N CYS A 173 -7.72 11.48 -13.34
CA CYS A 173 -8.44 11.63 -12.06
C CYS A 173 -7.91 12.77 -11.18
N CYS A 174 -6.63 13.17 -11.36
CA CYS A 174 -6.02 14.35 -10.75
C CYS A 174 -5.61 15.39 -11.80
N ARG A 175 -6.21 15.34 -12.99
CA ARG A 175 -5.99 16.25 -14.13
C ARG A 175 -4.52 16.32 -14.58
N GLY A 176 -3.77 15.22 -14.42
CA GLY A 176 -2.36 15.12 -14.82
C GLY A 176 -1.39 15.86 -13.89
N GLN A 177 -1.82 16.24 -12.68
CA GLN A 177 -0.97 16.91 -11.69
C GLN A 177 -0.33 15.94 -10.68
N GLY A 178 -0.87 14.73 -10.56
CA GLY A 178 -0.46 13.74 -9.56
C GLY A 178 -0.66 14.17 -8.10
N HIS A 179 -0.92 13.18 -7.24
CA HIS A 179 -0.53 13.00 -5.83
C HIS A 179 -1.62 12.22 -5.08
N SER A 180 -1.35 10.95 -4.79
CA SER A 180 -2.11 10.13 -3.85
C SER A 180 -1.86 10.63 -2.43
N GLY A 181 -2.87 11.23 -1.81
CA GLY A 181 -2.76 11.70 -0.43
C GLY A 181 -4.09 11.71 0.29
N CYS A 182 -4.31 10.77 1.20
CA CYS A 182 -5.49 10.78 2.06
C CYS A 182 -5.18 10.45 3.53
N HIS A 183 -4.38 11.26 4.23
CA HIS A 183 -4.14 11.04 5.68
C HIS A 183 -5.15 11.78 6.60
N ARG A 184 -6.19 12.41 6.05
CA ARG A 184 -7.20 13.17 6.83
C ARG A 184 -8.52 12.44 7.09
N ALA A 185 -8.78 11.33 6.41
CA ALA A 185 -10.10 10.71 6.39
C ALA A 185 -10.59 10.19 7.75
N ALA A 186 -9.77 9.42 8.47
CA ALA A 186 -10.21 8.77 9.72
C ALA A 186 -10.54 9.78 10.84
N PHE A 187 -9.80 10.89 10.90
CA PHE A 187 -10.08 11.95 11.87
C PHE A 187 -11.36 12.70 11.51
N THR A 188 -11.63 12.90 10.21
CA THR A 188 -12.88 13.51 9.73
C THR A 188 -14.10 12.72 10.20
N SER A 189 -14.10 11.39 10.04
CA SER A 189 -15.24 10.55 10.45
C SER A 189 -15.48 10.63 11.96
N LYS A 190 -14.41 10.61 12.76
CA LYS A 190 -14.53 10.80 14.22
C LYS A 190 -15.03 12.21 14.57
N TYR A 191 -14.53 13.24 13.91
CA TYR A 191 -14.93 14.63 14.14
C TYR A 191 -16.42 14.86 13.79
N LYS A 192 -16.88 14.34 12.64
CA LYS A 192 -18.30 14.35 12.25
C LYS A 192 -19.18 13.75 13.34
N ARG A 193 -18.81 12.56 13.84
CA ARG A 193 -19.56 11.85 14.87
C ARG A 193 -19.55 12.56 16.23
N GLU A 194 -18.37 12.96 16.71
CA GLU A 194 -18.21 13.40 18.10
C GLU A 194 -18.37 14.91 18.29
N VAL A 195 -18.00 15.72 17.29
CA VAL A 195 -18.05 17.18 17.36
C VAL A 195 -19.27 17.73 16.62
N LEU A 196 -19.47 17.32 15.35
CA LEU A 196 -20.61 17.81 14.55
C LEU A 196 -21.93 17.11 14.88
N LYS A 197 -21.88 15.99 15.63
CA LYS A 197 -23.04 15.16 16.00
C LYS A 197 -23.80 14.62 14.78
N GLU A 198 -23.08 14.37 13.70
CA GLU A 198 -23.61 13.73 12.50
C GLU A 198 -23.62 12.20 12.65
N ASP A 199 -24.60 11.55 12.03
CA ASP A 199 -24.61 10.09 11.92
C ASP A 199 -23.54 9.67 10.89
N CYS A 200 -22.38 9.25 11.38
CA CYS A 200 -21.22 8.93 10.58
C CYS A 200 -20.57 7.64 11.09
N ASP A 201 -20.62 6.60 10.26
CA ASP A 201 -19.98 5.31 10.51
C ASP A 201 -18.90 4.98 9.46
N GLU A 202 -18.37 6.01 8.80
CA GLU A 202 -17.30 5.91 7.81
C GLU A 202 -16.03 5.26 8.40
N VAL A 203 -15.43 4.35 7.64
CA VAL A 203 -14.17 3.66 7.96
C VAL A 203 -13.10 4.07 6.97
N THR A 204 -11.86 4.14 7.43
CA THR A 204 -10.69 4.35 6.57
C THR A 204 -9.84 3.08 6.47
N LEU A 205 -9.48 2.68 5.26
CA LEU A 205 -8.42 1.70 5.01
C LEU A 205 -7.12 2.44 4.67
N ALA A 206 -6.02 2.08 5.33
CA ALA A 206 -4.70 2.61 5.04
C ALA A 206 -3.77 1.48 4.58
N PHE A 207 -3.50 1.41 3.28
CA PHE A 207 -2.63 0.42 2.64
C PHE A 207 -1.19 0.93 2.55
N PHE A 208 -0.24 0.09 2.92
CA PHE A 208 1.20 0.36 2.79
C PHE A 208 2.03 -0.93 2.83
N GLY A 209 3.22 -0.90 2.22
CA GLY A 209 4.10 -2.07 2.19
C GLY A 209 4.88 -2.33 3.47
N ASP A 210 5.49 -3.51 3.56
CA ASP A 210 6.36 -3.97 4.65
C ASP A 210 7.47 -2.96 5.00
N GLY A 211 8.17 -2.40 4.00
CA GLY A 211 9.20 -1.40 4.22
C GLY A 211 8.73 -0.13 4.94
N THR A 212 7.44 0.22 4.81
CA THR A 212 6.86 1.39 5.50
C THR A 212 6.85 1.20 7.02
N CYS A 213 6.72 -0.05 7.48
CA CYS A 213 6.54 -0.40 8.88
C CYS A 213 7.79 -0.19 9.75
N ASN A 214 8.91 0.18 9.13
CA ASN A 214 10.17 0.53 9.81
C ASN A 214 10.35 2.05 10.01
N ASN A 215 9.44 2.87 9.50
CA ASN A 215 9.46 4.32 9.73
C ASN A 215 8.92 4.67 11.12
N GLY A 216 9.53 5.64 11.81
CA GLY A 216 9.04 6.09 13.13
C GLY A 216 7.57 6.53 13.13
N GLN A 217 7.14 7.19 12.05
CA GLN A 217 5.77 7.65 11.85
C GLN A 217 4.74 6.52 11.90
N PHE A 218 5.10 5.29 11.50
CA PHE A 218 4.21 4.14 11.62
C PHE A 218 3.81 3.91 13.08
N PHE A 219 4.77 3.87 14.00
CA PHE A 219 4.52 3.66 15.43
C PHE A 219 3.77 4.82 16.07
N GLU A 220 4.08 6.06 15.68
CA GLU A 220 3.33 7.25 16.11
C GLU A 220 1.86 7.15 15.69
N CYS A 221 1.59 6.78 14.45
CA CYS A 221 0.23 6.57 13.94
C CYS A 221 -0.52 5.46 14.68
N LEU A 222 0.13 4.31 14.94
CA LEU A 222 -0.50 3.23 15.70
C LEU A 222 -0.91 3.70 17.11
N ASN A 223 -0.01 4.39 17.80
CA ASN A 223 -0.28 4.92 19.14
C ASN A 223 -1.46 5.89 19.15
N MET A 224 -1.46 6.87 18.25
CA MET A 224 -2.51 7.89 18.19
C MET A 224 -3.85 7.31 17.77
N ALA A 225 -3.86 6.37 16.80
CA ALA A 225 -5.08 5.70 16.36
C ALA A 225 -5.72 4.88 17.49
N SER A 226 -4.90 4.16 18.27
CA SER A 226 -5.37 3.41 19.45
C SER A 226 -5.89 4.34 20.55
N LEU A 227 -5.13 5.39 20.90
CA LEU A 227 -5.51 6.36 21.92
C LEU A 227 -6.87 6.98 21.63
N TRP A 228 -7.13 7.31 20.37
CA TRP A 228 -8.35 7.96 19.94
C TRP A 228 -9.43 7.00 19.43
N LYS A 229 -9.21 5.69 19.45
CA LYS A 229 -10.13 4.70 18.87
C LYS A 229 -10.61 5.08 17.48
N LEU A 230 -9.68 5.48 16.60
CA LEU A 230 -10.02 5.90 15.24
C LEU A 230 -10.63 4.73 14.44
N PRO A 231 -11.63 4.97 13.57
CA PRO A 231 -12.22 3.96 12.71
C PRO A 231 -11.31 3.67 11.50
N ILE A 232 -10.13 3.11 11.75
CA ILE A 232 -9.10 2.84 10.74
C ILE A 232 -8.62 1.38 10.76
N VAL A 233 -8.45 0.80 9.58
CA VAL A 233 -7.77 -0.48 9.40
C VAL A 233 -6.45 -0.23 8.69
N PHE A 234 -5.36 -0.57 9.33
CA PHE A 234 -4.02 -0.54 8.76
C PHE A 234 -3.78 -1.87 8.02
N VAL A 235 -3.66 -1.81 6.70
CA VAL A 235 -3.47 -2.97 5.83
C VAL A 235 -2.03 -2.97 5.32
N VAL A 236 -1.24 -3.92 5.80
CA VAL A 236 0.16 -4.10 5.41
C VAL A 236 0.23 -5.08 4.26
N GLU A 237 0.71 -4.61 3.12
CA GLU A 237 0.97 -5.41 1.93
C GLU A 237 2.40 -5.93 2.00
N ASN A 238 2.60 -7.02 2.73
CA ASN A 238 3.92 -7.62 2.87
C ASN A 238 4.22 -8.45 1.62
N ASN A 239 4.83 -7.83 0.61
CA ASN A 239 5.32 -8.50 -0.59
C ASN A 239 6.78 -8.96 -0.49
N LEU A 240 7.28 -9.07 0.75
CA LEU A 240 8.61 -9.51 1.15
C LEU A 240 9.78 -8.59 0.75
N TRP A 241 9.53 -7.49 0.03
CA TRP A 241 10.59 -6.67 -0.58
C TRP A 241 10.28 -5.17 -0.64
N ALA A 242 11.05 -4.39 0.12
CA ALA A 242 11.09 -2.94 0.02
C ALA A 242 12.15 -2.47 -0.99
N ILE A 243 11.73 -2.18 -2.23
CA ILE A 243 12.64 -1.96 -3.38
C ILE A 243 13.52 -3.20 -3.58
N GLY A 244 14.79 -3.17 -3.17
CA GLY A 244 15.73 -4.29 -3.18
C GLY A 244 16.08 -4.84 -1.80
N MET A 245 15.41 -4.34 -0.75
CA MET A 245 15.64 -4.75 0.63
C MET A 245 14.66 -5.87 1.01
N SER A 246 15.17 -7.08 1.20
CA SER A 246 14.37 -8.21 1.70
C SER A 246 13.83 -7.94 3.11
N HIS A 247 12.57 -8.30 3.35
CA HIS A 247 11.86 -8.15 4.62
C HIS A 247 12.62 -8.73 5.81
N LEU A 248 13.18 -9.94 5.67
CA LEU A 248 13.95 -10.61 6.73
C LEU A 248 15.25 -9.88 7.10
N ARG A 249 15.72 -8.97 6.25
CA ARG A 249 16.91 -8.15 6.48
C ARG A 249 16.56 -6.72 6.89
N ALA A 250 15.29 -6.33 6.85
CA ALA A 250 14.84 -4.95 7.06
C ALA A 250 14.35 -4.67 8.49
N THR A 251 14.03 -5.70 9.27
CA THR A 251 13.49 -5.57 10.63
C THR A 251 14.04 -6.66 11.56
N SER A 252 14.20 -6.34 12.84
CA SER A 252 14.61 -7.30 13.87
C SER A 252 13.51 -8.29 14.25
N ASP A 253 12.25 -7.91 14.04
CA ASP A 253 11.08 -8.77 14.21
C ASP A 253 10.26 -8.71 12.90
N PRO A 254 10.26 -9.79 12.09
CA PRO A 254 9.62 -9.82 10.78
C PRO A 254 8.09 -9.94 10.85
N GLU A 255 7.50 -10.32 11.97
CA GLU A 255 6.05 -10.46 12.05
C GLU A 255 5.42 -9.10 12.36
N ILE A 256 5.06 -8.34 11.32
CA ILE A 256 4.58 -6.95 11.43
C ILE A 256 3.26 -6.89 12.21
N TRP A 257 2.37 -7.87 12.01
CA TRP A 257 1.10 -7.94 12.74
C TRP A 257 1.28 -7.95 14.27
N LYS A 258 2.41 -8.46 14.79
CA LYS A 258 2.72 -8.48 16.23
C LYS A 258 3.08 -7.11 16.81
N LYS A 259 3.31 -6.09 15.96
CA LYS A 259 3.60 -4.72 16.40
C LYS A 259 2.35 -4.01 16.93
N GLY A 260 1.14 -4.41 16.50
CA GLY A 260 -0.13 -3.85 16.96
C GLY A 260 -0.39 -4.01 18.47
N PRO A 261 -0.28 -5.23 19.04
CA PRO A 261 -0.58 -5.51 20.45
C PRO A 261 0.14 -4.62 21.47
N ALA A 262 1.33 -4.10 21.16
CA ALA A 262 2.06 -3.16 22.01
C ALA A 262 1.26 -1.86 22.28
N PHE A 263 0.37 -1.48 21.36
CA PHE A 263 -0.51 -0.31 21.45
C PHE A 263 -1.94 -0.65 21.86
N GLY A 264 -2.20 -1.89 22.30
CA GLY A 264 -3.57 -2.38 22.54
C GLY A 264 -4.40 -2.55 21.25
N MET A 265 -3.74 -2.59 20.10
CA MET A 265 -4.36 -2.79 18.79
C MET A 265 -4.32 -4.28 18.41
N PRO A 266 -5.44 -4.91 18.00
CA PRO A 266 -5.39 -6.27 17.49
C PRO A 266 -4.60 -6.32 16.17
N GLY A 267 -3.77 -7.35 16.06
CA GLY A 267 -2.95 -7.65 14.90
C GLY A 267 -3.35 -8.99 14.29
N PHE A 268 -3.48 -9.06 12.96
CA PHE A 268 -3.82 -10.29 12.22
C PHE A 268 -2.81 -10.55 11.11
N HIS A 269 -2.42 -11.81 10.95
CA HIS A 269 -1.67 -12.28 9.79
C HIS A 269 -2.62 -13.04 8.86
N VAL A 270 -2.57 -12.74 7.56
CA VAL A 270 -3.42 -13.40 6.57
C VAL A 270 -2.62 -13.72 5.31
N ASP A 271 -2.95 -14.85 4.69
CA ASP A 271 -2.47 -15.23 3.37
C ASP A 271 -3.08 -14.27 2.33
N GLY A 272 -2.29 -13.29 1.90
CA GLY A 272 -2.67 -12.25 0.94
C GLY A 272 -2.76 -12.75 -0.49
N MET A 273 -2.49 -14.03 -0.76
CA MET A 273 -2.73 -14.68 -2.05
C MET A 273 -4.11 -15.36 -2.13
N ASP A 274 -4.89 -15.33 -1.04
CA ASP A 274 -6.23 -15.93 -0.96
C ASP A 274 -7.28 -14.87 -0.60
N VAL A 275 -8.01 -14.42 -1.62
CA VAL A 275 -9.02 -13.36 -1.47
C VAL A 275 -10.12 -13.71 -0.47
N LEU A 276 -10.44 -15.00 -0.28
CA LEU A 276 -11.50 -15.42 0.65
C LEU A 276 -11.04 -15.27 2.10
N LYS A 277 -9.79 -15.62 2.40
CA LYS A 277 -9.18 -15.40 3.72
C LYS A 277 -8.98 -13.92 4.00
N VAL A 278 -8.50 -13.15 3.02
CA VAL A 278 -8.39 -11.69 3.15
C VAL A 278 -9.75 -11.08 3.47
N ARG A 279 -10.79 -11.45 2.72
CA ARG A 279 -12.15 -10.95 2.91
C ARG A 279 -12.74 -11.32 4.27
N GLU A 280 -12.44 -12.50 4.80
CA GLU A 280 -12.86 -12.90 6.15
C GLU A 280 -12.31 -11.96 7.23
N VAL A 281 -10.99 -11.71 7.20
CA VAL A 281 -10.33 -10.80 8.16
C VAL A 281 -10.81 -9.36 7.95
N ALA A 282 -10.95 -8.93 6.70
CA ALA A 282 -11.42 -7.59 6.36
C ALA A 282 -12.84 -7.32 6.87
N LYS A 283 -13.76 -8.29 6.77
CA LYS A 283 -15.13 -8.18 7.29
C LYS A 283 -15.13 -7.80 8.77
N GLU A 284 -14.39 -8.52 9.62
CA GLU A 284 -14.33 -8.21 11.05
C GLU A 284 -13.58 -6.91 11.33
N ALA A 285 -12.42 -6.67 10.69
CA ALA A 285 -11.64 -5.45 10.93
C ALA A 285 -12.43 -4.17 10.59
N ILE A 286 -13.16 -4.17 9.47
CA ILE A 286 -14.01 -3.06 9.04
C ILE A 286 -15.20 -2.90 10.01
N GLN A 287 -15.87 -3.98 10.38
CA GLN A 287 -17.01 -3.90 11.32
C GLN A 287 -16.56 -3.41 12.70
N ARG A 288 -15.41 -3.88 13.19
CA ARG A 288 -14.80 -3.42 14.45
C ARG A 288 -14.55 -1.91 14.44
N ALA A 289 -13.94 -1.40 13.37
CA ALA A 289 -13.70 0.03 13.19
C ALA A 289 -15.03 0.81 13.19
N ARG A 290 -16.03 0.30 12.47
CA ARG A 290 -17.38 0.88 12.37
C ARG A 290 -18.12 0.93 13.71
N ARG A 291 -17.98 -0.12 14.55
CA ARG A 291 -18.52 -0.19 15.92
C ARG A 291 -17.78 0.71 16.92
N GLY A 292 -16.72 1.43 16.49
CA GLY A 292 -15.97 2.34 17.36
C GLY A 292 -15.06 1.63 18.37
N GLU A 293 -14.73 0.36 18.11
CA GLU A 293 -13.84 -0.43 18.98
C GLU A 293 -12.35 -0.13 18.75
N GLY A 294 -12.06 0.80 17.84
CA GLY A 294 -10.71 1.28 17.54
C GLY A 294 -10.07 0.57 16.35
N PRO A 295 -8.77 0.85 16.12
CA PRO A 295 -8.06 0.40 14.93
C PRO A 295 -7.74 -1.09 14.93
N THR A 296 -7.38 -1.61 13.76
CA THR A 296 -6.86 -2.97 13.56
C THR A 296 -5.64 -2.92 12.65
N LEU A 297 -4.63 -3.75 12.93
CA LEU A 297 -3.48 -3.98 12.06
C LEU A 297 -3.64 -5.34 11.37
N VAL A 298 -3.62 -5.38 10.04
CA VAL A 298 -3.68 -6.62 9.26
C VAL A 298 -2.47 -6.70 8.36
N GLU A 299 -1.67 -7.75 8.51
CA GLU A 299 -0.57 -8.09 7.62
C GLU A 299 -1.01 -9.13 6.61
N CYS A 300 -1.06 -8.72 5.35
CA CYS A 300 -1.32 -9.58 4.20
C CYS A 300 0.03 -10.00 3.59
N GLU A 301 0.44 -11.24 3.81
CA GLU A 301 1.60 -11.80 3.11
C GLU A 301 1.19 -12.10 1.66
N THR A 302 1.71 -11.31 0.74
CA THR A 302 1.37 -11.36 -0.68
C THR A 302 2.65 -11.31 -1.52
N TYR A 303 2.55 -11.14 -2.83
CA TYR A 303 3.73 -11.07 -3.68
C TYR A 303 3.51 -10.22 -4.91
N ARG A 304 4.47 -9.35 -5.22
CA ARG A 304 4.48 -8.58 -6.48
C ARG A 304 5.21 -9.38 -7.55
N PHE A 305 4.58 -9.60 -8.70
CA PHE A 305 5.17 -10.42 -9.77
C PHE A 305 6.23 -9.70 -10.58
N ARG A 306 6.16 -8.37 -10.67
CA ARG A 306 7.21 -7.54 -11.30
C ARG A 306 8.15 -6.94 -10.25
N GLY A 307 9.23 -6.31 -10.72
CA GLY A 307 10.16 -5.56 -9.88
C GLY A 307 9.48 -4.42 -9.11
N HIS A 308 10.26 -3.65 -8.35
CA HIS A 308 9.73 -2.53 -7.58
C HIS A 308 8.95 -1.54 -8.44
N SER A 309 9.54 -1.14 -9.57
CA SER A 309 8.95 -0.32 -10.63
C SER A 309 9.35 -0.90 -11.99
N LEU A 310 8.81 -0.36 -13.09
CA LEU A 310 9.24 -0.75 -14.44
C LEU A 310 10.71 -0.39 -14.77
N ALA A 311 11.37 0.39 -13.93
CA ALA A 311 12.81 0.68 -14.03
C ALA A 311 13.69 -0.32 -13.23
N ASP A 312 13.09 -1.19 -12.40
CA ASP A 312 13.81 -2.18 -11.60
C ASP A 312 13.90 -3.52 -12.38
N PRO A 313 15.12 -3.99 -12.74
CA PRO A 313 15.30 -5.22 -13.50
C PRO A 313 15.02 -6.50 -12.71
N ASP A 314 14.75 -6.40 -11.40
CA ASP A 314 14.34 -7.53 -10.56
C ASP A 314 15.37 -8.67 -10.42
N GLU A 315 16.64 -8.30 -10.27
CA GLU A 315 17.76 -9.24 -10.22
C GLU A 315 18.05 -9.80 -8.81
N LEU A 316 17.51 -9.17 -7.76
CA LEU A 316 17.84 -9.50 -6.37
C LEU A 316 17.04 -10.66 -5.78
N ARG A 317 15.95 -11.06 -6.44
CA ARG A 317 15.00 -12.07 -5.93
C ARG A 317 15.30 -13.44 -6.51
N ASP A 318 15.29 -14.46 -5.64
CA ASP A 318 15.47 -15.85 -6.02
C ASP A 318 14.40 -16.28 -7.05
N PRO A 319 14.79 -16.81 -8.22
CA PRO A 319 13.84 -17.39 -9.17
C PRO A 319 12.90 -18.45 -8.57
N ALA A 320 13.35 -19.22 -7.59
CA ALA A 320 12.51 -20.21 -6.91
C ALA A 320 11.41 -19.57 -6.05
N GLU A 321 11.71 -18.46 -5.37
CA GLU A 321 10.72 -17.66 -4.64
C GLU A 321 9.67 -17.09 -5.61
N LYS A 322 10.12 -16.53 -6.74
CA LYS A 322 9.22 -16.03 -7.79
C LYS A 322 8.32 -17.13 -8.34
N ALA A 323 8.87 -18.31 -8.63
CA ALA A 323 8.10 -19.45 -9.12
C ALA A 323 7.08 -19.96 -8.08
N HIS A 324 7.44 -19.98 -6.80
CA HIS A 324 6.54 -20.37 -5.71
C HIS A 324 5.29 -19.49 -5.67
N TYR A 325 5.45 -18.16 -5.69
CA TYR A 325 4.32 -17.25 -5.64
C TYR A 325 3.55 -17.16 -6.97
N ALA A 326 4.21 -17.31 -8.12
CA ALA A 326 3.52 -17.42 -9.40
C ALA A 326 2.57 -18.62 -9.46
N ALA A 327 2.95 -19.76 -8.86
CA ALA A 327 2.08 -20.94 -8.76
C ALA A 327 0.87 -20.73 -7.81
N ARG A 328 0.90 -19.67 -6.99
CA ARG A 328 -0.15 -19.29 -6.04
C ARG A 328 -0.96 -18.08 -6.51
N ASP A 329 -1.06 -17.85 -7.83
CA ASP A 329 -1.79 -16.70 -8.38
C ASP A 329 -3.22 -16.59 -7.80
N PRO A 330 -3.59 -15.44 -7.21
CA PRO A 330 -4.87 -15.28 -6.52
C PRO A 330 -6.08 -15.38 -7.45
N ILE A 331 -5.97 -14.94 -8.71
CA ILE A 331 -7.05 -15.02 -9.71
C ILE A 331 -7.30 -16.48 -10.07
N THR A 332 -6.23 -17.25 -10.29
CA THR A 332 -6.32 -18.68 -10.58
C THR A 332 -6.95 -19.45 -9.42
N ALA A 333 -6.57 -19.11 -8.18
CA ALA A 333 -7.13 -19.71 -6.99
C ALA A 333 -8.64 -19.44 -6.85
N LEU A 334 -9.08 -18.18 -7.05
CA LEU A 334 -10.50 -17.82 -7.00
C LEU A 334 -11.29 -18.50 -8.12
N LYS A 335 -10.75 -18.52 -9.35
CA LYS A 335 -11.37 -19.21 -10.51
C LYS A 335 -11.62 -20.68 -10.21
N LYS A 336 -10.64 -21.36 -9.62
CA LYS A 336 -10.76 -22.76 -9.19
C LYS A 336 -11.88 -22.92 -8.16
N TYR A 337 -11.93 -22.07 -7.14
CA TYR A 337 -12.98 -22.11 -6.12
C TYR A 337 -14.38 -21.93 -6.72
N ILE A 338 -14.54 -20.98 -7.66
CA ILE A 338 -15.81 -20.72 -8.36
C ILE A 338 -16.29 -21.99 -9.10
N PHE A 339 -15.38 -22.69 -9.80
CA PHE A 339 -15.73 -23.91 -10.53
C PHE A 339 -16.00 -25.11 -9.62
N ASP A 340 -15.14 -25.34 -8.62
CA ASP A 340 -15.31 -26.45 -7.66
C ASP A 340 -16.67 -26.37 -6.95
N ASN A 341 -17.15 -25.15 -6.69
CA ASN A 341 -18.41 -24.88 -5.99
C ASN A 341 -19.58 -24.58 -6.95
N LYS A 342 -19.39 -24.71 -8.27
CA LYS A 342 -20.43 -24.48 -9.30
C LYS A 342 -21.10 -23.10 -9.19
N LEU A 343 -20.33 -22.07 -8.84
CA LEU A 343 -20.84 -20.71 -8.70
C LEU A 343 -21.02 -20.01 -10.05
N ALA A 344 -20.16 -20.31 -11.03
CA ALA A 344 -20.30 -19.78 -12.38
C ALA A 344 -19.71 -20.75 -13.42
N SER A 345 -20.16 -20.59 -14.67
CA SER A 345 -19.65 -21.33 -15.83
C SER A 345 -18.41 -20.67 -16.43
N GLU A 346 -17.64 -21.45 -17.20
CA GLU A 346 -16.47 -20.93 -17.93
C GLU A 346 -16.87 -19.85 -18.95
N ALA A 347 -18.04 -19.97 -19.57
CA ALA A 347 -18.55 -18.99 -20.52
C ALA A 347 -18.79 -17.62 -19.86
N GLU A 348 -19.30 -17.61 -18.62
CA GLU A 348 -19.52 -16.37 -17.86
C GLU A 348 -18.19 -15.70 -17.48
N LEU A 349 -17.19 -16.47 -17.02
CA LEU A 349 -15.88 -15.90 -16.69
C LEU A 349 -15.16 -15.37 -17.93
N LYS A 350 -15.26 -16.06 -19.07
CA LYS A 350 -14.72 -15.57 -20.35
C LYS A 350 -15.43 -14.30 -20.83
N ALA A 351 -16.73 -14.17 -20.59
CA ALA A 351 -17.46 -12.95 -20.92
C ALA A 351 -16.99 -11.76 -20.07
N ILE A 352 -16.67 -12.00 -18.78
CA ILE A 352 -16.05 -10.99 -17.90
C ILE A 352 -14.67 -10.60 -18.42
N GLU A 353 -13.80 -11.57 -18.72
CA GLU A 353 -12.46 -11.33 -19.27
C GLU A 353 -12.54 -10.47 -20.55
N LYS A 354 -13.41 -10.84 -21.51
CA LYS A 354 -13.60 -10.07 -22.74
C LYS A 354 -14.07 -8.63 -22.48
N LYS A 355 -15.04 -8.44 -21.59
CA LYS A 355 -15.54 -7.10 -21.22
C LYS A 355 -14.41 -6.25 -20.62
N ILE A 356 -13.56 -6.85 -19.81
CA ILE A 356 -12.42 -6.16 -19.20
C ILE A 356 -11.40 -5.76 -20.25
N ASP A 357 -11.09 -6.64 -21.21
CA ASP A 357 -10.20 -6.31 -22.33
C ASP A 357 -10.73 -5.09 -23.10
N GLU A 358 -12.03 -5.07 -23.43
CA GLU A 358 -12.68 -3.92 -24.09
C GLU A 358 -12.58 -2.63 -23.25
N VAL A 359 -12.77 -2.70 -21.93
CA VAL A 359 -12.64 -1.55 -21.02
C VAL A 359 -11.20 -1.04 -20.97
N VAL A 360 -10.22 -1.93 -20.94
CA VAL A 360 -8.81 -1.55 -20.86
C VAL A 360 -8.33 -0.98 -22.19
N GLU A 361 -8.74 -1.54 -23.33
CA GLU A 361 -8.47 -0.99 -24.66
C GLU A 361 -9.11 0.40 -24.83
N GLU A 362 -10.39 0.57 -24.48
CA GLU A 362 -11.06 1.87 -24.51
C GLU A 362 -10.34 2.90 -23.64
N SER A 363 -9.83 2.49 -22.47
CA SER A 363 -9.12 3.38 -21.57
C SER A 363 -7.84 3.95 -22.20
N VAL A 364 -7.13 3.15 -23.00
CA VAL A 364 -5.92 3.56 -23.72
C VAL A 364 -6.29 4.50 -24.86
N GLU A 365 -7.29 4.14 -25.68
CA GLU A 365 -7.75 4.98 -26.78
C GLU A 365 -8.22 6.36 -26.29
N PHE A 366 -9.00 6.37 -25.20
CA PHE A 366 -9.46 7.59 -24.55
C PHE A 366 -8.30 8.45 -24.03
N ALA A 367 -7.33 7.83 -23.35
CA ALA A 367 -6.16 8.55 -22.83
C ALA A 367 -5.29 9.12 -23.97
N ASP A 368 -5.11 8.37 -25.05
CA ASP A 368 -4.36 8.83 -26.22
C ASP A 368 -5.02 10.02 -26.90
N ALA A 369 -6.35 9.97 -27.08
CA ALA A 369 -7.14 11.06 -27.66
C ALA A 369 -7.29 12.28 -26.74
N SER A 370 -7.04 12.12 -25.44
CA SER A 370 -7.20 13.19 -24.46
C SER A 370 -6.14 14.29 -24.61
N PRO A 371 -6.49 15.56 -24.38
CA PRO A 371 -5.54 16.67 -24.49
C PRO A 371 -4.56 16.68 -23.29
N PRO A 372 -3.32 17.18 -23.49
CA PRO A 372 -2.45 17.50 -22.37
C PRO A 372 -3.05 18.65 -21.52
N PRO A 373 -2.73 18.73 -20.22
CA PRO A 373 -3.08 19.87 -19.38
C PRO A 373 -2.57 21.19 -19.99
N PRO A 374 -3.37 22.27 -20.02
CA PRO A 374 -2.90 23.57 -20.46
C PRO A 374 -1.88 24.14 -19.45
N ARG A 375 -0.95 24.98 -19.91
CA ARG A 375 0.09 25.59 -19.05
C ARG A 375 -0.48 26.38 -17.88
N SER A 376 -1.64 27.02 -18.06
CA SER A 376 -2.34 27.75 -16.99
C SER A 376 -2.72 26.85 -15.81
N GLN A 377 -2.93 25.56 -16.06
CA GLN A 377 -3.27 24.60 -15.02
C GLN A 377 -2.15 24.39 -14.00
N LEU A 378 -0.90 24.75 -14.31
CA LEU A 378 0.26 24.52 -13.44
C LEU A 378 0.10 25.15 -12.04
N LEU A 379 -0.61 26.27 -11.94
CA LEU A 379 -0.83 26.99 -10.69
C LEU A 379 -2.21 26.75 -10.07
N GLU A 380 -3.05 25.95 -10.73
CA GLU A 380 -4.33 25.55 -10.16
C GLU A 380 -4.12 24.65 -8.94
N ASN A 381 -5.01 24.74 -7.96
CA ASN A 381 -5.04 23.91 -6.74
C ASN A 381 -3.83 24.07 -5.80
N VAL A 382 -2.95 25.05 -6.01
CA VAL A 382 -1.90 25.40 -5.03
C VAL A 382 -2.54 25.89 -3.71
N PHE A 383 -3.63 26.65 -3.82
CA PHE A 383 -4.47 27.07 -2.69
C PHE A 383 -5.94 26.80 -3.00
N ALA A 384 -6.72 26.52 -1.95
CA ALA A 384 -8.18 26.36 -2.07
C ALA A 384 -8.90 27.66 -2.43
N ASP A 385 -8.39 28.80 -1.93
CA ASP A 385 -8.74 30.14 -2.42
C ASP A 385 -7.48 30.74 -3.06
N PRO A 386 -7.45 30.90 -4.40
CA PRO A 386 -6.30 31.49 -5.09
C PRO A 386 -6.22 33.02 -4.91
N LYS A 387 -7.20 33.66 -4.27
CA LYS A 387 -7.15 35.11 -3.99
C LYS A 387 -5.98 35.43 -3.07
N GLY A 388 -4.97 36.08 -3.65
CA GLY A 388 -3.75 36.50 -2.95
C GLY A 388 -2.48 35.79 -3.42
N PHE A 389 -2.60 34.66 -4.14
CA PHE A 389 -1.46 33.95 -4.71
C PHE A 389 -1.75 33.61 -6.18
N GLY A 390 -1.14 34.36 -7.09
CA GLY A 390 -1.17 34.01 -8.51
C GLY A 390 -2.40 34.46 -9.29
N ILE A 391 -3.38 35.16 -8.70
CA ILE A 391 -4.45 35.86 -9.44
C ILE A 391 -4.39 37.36 -9.14
N GLY A 392 -4.33 38.18 -10.18
CA GLY A 392 -4.30 39.64 -10.11
C GLY A 392 -5.64 40.25 -9.67
N PRO A 393 -5.68 41.54 -9.32
CA PRO A 393 -6.92 42.25 -8.96
C PRO A 393 -7.97 42.28 -10.08
N ASP A 394 -7.52 42.04 -11.32
CA ASP A 394 -8.30 41.95 -12.56
C ASP A 394 -8.84 40.53 -12.83
N GLY A 395 -8.51 39.55 -11.98
CA GLY A 395 -8.93 38.16 -12.14
C GLY A 395 -8.09 37.34 -13.12
N SER A 396 -7.03 37.91 -13.69
CA SER A 396 -6.07 37.17 -14.55
C SER A 396 -5.06 36.40 -13.70
N TYR A 397 -4.56 35.28 -14.21
CA TYR A 397 -3.45 34.62 -13.52
C TYR A 397 -2.19 35.46 -13.66
N ARG A 398 -1.47 35.71 -12.56
CA ARG A 398 -0.19 36.42 -12.61
C ARG A 398 0.83 35.72 -13.51
N CYS A 399 0.75 34.40 -13.71
CA CYS A 399 1.63 33.73 -14.68
C CYS A 399 1.38 34.12 -16.15
N GLU A 400 0.26 34.79 -16.45
CA GLU A 400 -0.07 35.39 -17.74
C GLU A 400 0.38 36.86 -17.81
N ASP A 401 0.73 37.48 -16.67
CA ASP A 401 1.40 38.78 -16.63
C ASP A 401 2.85 38.59 -17.14
N PRO A 402 3.24 39.22 -18.26
CA PRO A 402 4.61 39.15 -18.78
C PRO A 402 5.68 39.54 -17.75
N LYS A 403 5.32 40.32 -16.72
CA LYS A 403 6.22 40.77 -15.66
C LYS A 403 6.36 39.82 -14.48
N PHE A 404 5.53 38.78 -14.39
CA PHE A 404 5.60 37.85 -13.26
C PHE A 404 6.92 37.07 -13.20
N THR A 405 7.55 36.84 -14.36
CA THR A 405 8.88 36.24 -14.46
C THR A 405 10.02 37.25 -14.28
N GLU A 406 9.77 38.57 -14.19
CA GLU A 406 10.82 39.59 -14.05
C GLU A 406 11.50 39.60 -12.66
N GLY A 407 11.09 38.72 -11.73
CA GLY A 407 11.67 38.62 -10.38
C GLY A 407 11.91 37.19 -9.87
N THR A 408 11.61 36.17 -10.66
CA THR A 408 11.96 34.77 -10.33
C THR A 408 13.17 34.40 -11.16
N ALA A 409 14.29 34.12 -10.48
CA ALA A 409 15.61 33.83 -11.02
C ALA A 409 15.65 33.32 -12.47
N ASP A 410 16.46 33.97 -13.30
CA ASP A 410 16.95 33.40 -14.55
C ASP A 410 17.49 31.99 -14.28
N VAL A 411 16.89 30.97 -14.90
CA VAL A 411 17.38 29.58 -14.93
C VAL A 411 17.92 29.29 -16.32
#